data_AF-A0A7L3LZE7-F1
#
_entry.id   AF-A0A7L3LZE7-F1
#
_cell.length_a   1.000
_cell.length_b   1.000
_cell.length_c   1.000
_cell.angle_alpha   90.00
_cell.angle_beta   90.00
_cell.angle_gamma   90.00
#
_symmetry.space_group_name_H-M   'P 1'
#
loop_
_entity.id
_entity.type
_entity.pdbx_description
1 polymer ?
#
loop_
_entity_poly.entity_id
_entity_poly.type
_entity_poly.pdbx_seq_one_letter_code
_entity_poly.pdbx_strand_id
1 'polypeptide(L)'
;LFLDGSDAAELPIKFIPRYAGCYHCQILLRSSCDVRVYEIECIVNIDHAEAELEFQTPAYQAVVQNIPISNVSSQNWQLEAIVEGQGFYGPSIMEVGLGETALYPLMFKPVAEC
;
A
#
# COMPACT_ATOMS: atom_id res chain seq x y z
N LEU A 1 4.25 4.44 55.16
CA LEU A 1 4.48 3.41 54.12
C LEU A 1 3.46 3.67 53.03
N PHE A 2 3.80 4.56 52.10
CA PHE A 2 2.90 4.93 51.01
C PHE A 2 3.17 3.96 49.85
N LEU A 3 2.27 3.00 49.68
CA LEU A 3 2.17 2.19 48.46
C LEU A 3 0.97 2.73 47.68
N ASP A 4 1.11 3.92 47.12
CA ASP A 4 0.33 4.30 45.93
C ASP A 4 1.29 4.12 44.74
N GLY A 5 1.58 2.86 44.44
CA GLY A 5 2.48 2.48 43.35
C GLY A 5 1.68 1.67 42.35
N SER A 6 1.19 2.32 41.29
CA SER A 6 0.73 1.62 40.10
C SER A 6 1.82 0.64 39.65
N ASP A 7 1.50 -0.64 39.53
CA ASP A 7 2.39 -1.71 39.02
C ASP A 7 2.65 -1.58 37.50
N ALA A 8 2.15 -0.50 36.90
CA ALA A 8 2.33 -0.14 35.51
C ALA A 8 2.93 1.26 35.40
N ALA A 9 3.89 1.40 34.49
CA ALA A 9 4.45 2.67 34.05
C ALA A 9 4.05 2.91 32.58
N GLU A 10 3.66 4.14 32.26
CA GLU A 10 3.38 4.53 30.88
C GLU A 10 4.70 4.83 30.14
N LEU A 11 4.84 4.29 28.94
CA LEU A 11 5.95 4.59 28.03
C LEU A 11 5.40 5.37 26.82
N PRO A 12 5.54 6.70 26.78
CA PRO A 12 5.04 7.48 25.66
C PRO A 12 5.89 7.22 24.41
N ILE A 13 5.23 6.78 23.33
CA ILE A 13 5.86 6.50 22.04
C ILE A 13 5.23 7.43 20.99
N LYS A 14 6.07 8.03 20.14
CA LYS A 14 5.62 8.82 18.99
C LYS A 14 6.07 8.16 17.69
N PHE A 15 5.09 7.74 16.89
CA PHE A 15 5.32 7.21 15.56
C PHE A 15 5.06 8.31 14.51
N ILE A 16 6.04 8.58 13.65
CA ILE A 16 5.95 9.61 12.59
C ILE A 16 6.40 8.97 11.26
N PRO A 17 5.54 8.19 10.60
CA PRO A 17 5.87 7.58 9.33
C PRO A 17 5.94 8.62 8.21
N ARG A 18 6.84 8.42 7.25
CA ARG A 18 6.95 9.29 6.06
C ARG A 18 6.19 8.75 4.86
N TYR A 19 5.98 7.43 4.80
CA TYR A 19 5.37 6.73 3.68
C TYR A 19 4.51 5.57 4.20
N ALA A 20 3.63 5.05 3.35
CA ALA A 20 2.98 3.76 3.60
C ALA A 20 4.01 2.64 3.76
N GLY A 21 3.61 1.61 4.48
CA GLY A 21 4.41 0.40 4.67
C GLY A 21 4.22 -0.21 6.06
N CYS A 22 4.87 -1.35 6.26
CA CYS A 22 4.94 -2.01 7.54
C CYS A 22 6.29 -1.72 8.21
N TYR A 23 6.24 -1.16 9.42
CA TYR A 23 7.40 -0.77 10.22
C TYR A 23 7.49 -1.70 11.42
N HIS A 24 8.52 -2.55 11.42
CA HIS A 24 8.86 -3.40 12.56
C HIS A 24 9.92 -2.70 13.41
N CYS A 25 9.67 -2.59 14.71
CA CYS A 25 10.67 -2.10 15.65
C CYS A 25 10.62 -2.84 16.97
N GLN A 26 11.73 -2.77 17.71
CA GLN A 26 11.86 -3.41 19.01
C GLN A 26 12.14 -2.37 20.08
N ILE A 27 11.41 -2.45 21.19
CA ILE A 27 11.73 -1.73 22.42
C ILE A 27 12.40 -2.68 23.39
N LEU A 28 13.67 -2.42 23.70
CA LEU A 28 14.43 -3.13 24.71
C LEU A 28 14.37 -2.37 26.05
N LEU A 29 13.70 -2.95 27.04
CA LEU A 29 13.74 -2.48 28.42
C LEU A 29 14.71 -3.36 29.21
N ARG A 30 15.68 -2.73 29.90
CA ARG A 30 16.72 -3.47 30.63
C ARG A 30 16.97 -2.85 32.00
N SER A 31 17.00 -3.70 33.01
CA SER A 31 17.49 -3.43 34.36
C SER A 31 18.67 -4.34 34.70
N SER A 32 19.19 -4.26 35.92
CA SER A 32 20.22 -5.17 36.42
C SER A 32 19.73 -6.61 36.59
N CYS A 33 18.41 -6.82 36.70
CA CYS A 33 17.82 -8.12 37.06
C CYS A 33 16.81 -8.64 36.03
N ASP A 34 16.43 -7.82 35.05
CA ASP A 34 15.36 -8.12 34.09
C ASP A 34 15.63 -7.49 32.72
N VAL A 35 15.27 -8.20 31.65
CA VAL A 35 15.36 -7.74 30.27
C VAL A 35 14.07 -8.10 29.55
N ARG A 36 13.42 -7.12 28.93
CA ARG A 36 12.19 -7.31 28.16
C ARG A 36 12.36 -6.73 26.76
N VAL A 37 11.90 -7.48 25.76
CA VAL A 37 11.84 -7.03 24.37
C VAL A 37 10.38 -6.98 23.97
N TYR A 38 9.94 -5.82 23.49
CA TYR A 38 8.62 -5.63 22.91
C TYR A 38 8.77 -5.42 21.43
N GLU A 39 8.17 -6.30 20.63
CA GLU A 39 8.05 -6.11 19.20
C GLU A 39 6.81 -5.27 18.91
N ILE A 40 7.01 -4.23 18.10
CA ILE A 40 5.95 -3.32 17.69
C ILE A 40 5.90 -3.35 16.17
N GLU A 41 4.74 -3.75 15.65
CA GLU A 41 4.39 -3.65 14.25
C GLU A 41 3.48 -2.43 14.05
N CYS A 42 3.88 -1.52 13.17
CA CYS A 42 3.09 -0.36 12.77
C CYS A 42 2.80 -0.43 11.27
N ILE A 43 1.51 -0.47 10.91
CA ILE A 43 1.06 -0.53 9.53
C ILE A 43 0.51 0.84 9.13
N VAL A 44 1.10 1.42 8.10
CA VAL A 44 0.66 2.69 7.51
C VAL A 44 0.06 2.39 6.16
N ASN A 45 -1.25 2.53 6.07
CA ASN A 45 -1.97 2.45 4.80
C ASN A 45 -2.01 3.86 4.20
N ILE A 46 -1.82 3.97 2.89
CA ILE A 46 -2.24 5.18 2.17
C ILE A 46 -3.75 5.07 2.03
N ASP A 47 -4.46 6.06 2.56
CA ASP A 47 -5.84 6.33 2.17
C ASP A 47 -5.79 6.75 0.69
N HIS A 48 -6.00 5.77 -0.19
CA HIS A 48 -6.23 5.88 -1.64
C HIS A 48 -5.33 6.88 -2.38
N ALA A 49 -4.29 6.37 -3.06
CA ALA A 49 -3.65 7.13 -4.13
C ALA A 49 -4.66 7.28 -5.28
N GLU A 50 -5.39 8.39 -5.30
CA GLU A 50 -6.25 8.77 -6.41
C GLU A 50 -5.40 9.37 -7.54
N ALA A 51 -5.63 8.91 -8.76
CA ALA A 51 -5.01 9.43 -9.96
C ALA A 51 -6.07 9.59 -11.05
N GLU A 52 -6.00 10.68 -11.81
CA GLU A 52 -6.86 10.92 -12.96
C GLU A 52 -6.14 10.50 -14.24
N LEU A 53 -6.85 9.77 -15.12
CA LEU A 53 -6.35 9.31 -16.41
C LEU A 53 -7.26 9.84 -17.52
N GLU A 54 -6.70 10.53 -18.51
CA GLU A 54 -7.43 11.04 -19.66
C GLU A 54 -7.20 10.16 -20.88
N PHE A 55 -8.28 9.62 -21.47
CA PHE A 55 -8.24 8.79 -22.68
C PHE A 55 -8.75 9.58 -23.89
N GLN A 56 -7.85 9.90 -24.82
CA GLN A 56 -8.19 10.51 -26.10
C GLN A 56 -7.95 9.52 -27.25
N THR A 57 -8.98 9.27 -28.04
CA THR A 57 -8.94 8.34 -29.17
C THR A 57 -9.93 8.79 -30.25
N PRO A 58 -9.68 8.53 -31.55
CA PRO A 58 -10.69 8.70 -32.57
C PRO A 58 -11.95 7.86 -32.26
N ALA A 59 -13.10 8.31 -32.79
CA ALA A 59 -14.36 7.61 -32.58
C ALA A 59 -14.23 6.12 -32.95
N TYR A 60 -14.74 5.25 -32.06
CA TYR A 60 -14.74 3.79 -32.21
C TYR A 60 -13.36 3.11 -32.24
N GLN A 61 -12.28 3.84 -31.98
CA GLN A 61 -10.94 3.26 -31.88
C GLN A 61 -10.59 2.95 -30.43
N ALA A 62 -10.12 1.73 -30.18
CA ALA A 62 -9.62 1.35 -28.88
C ALA A 62 -8.23 1.95 -28.66
N VAL A 63 -7.96 2.37 -27.43
CA VAL A 63 -6.66 2.88 -26.98
C VAL A 63 -6.26 2.17 -25.70
N VAL A 64 -4.98 1.85 -25.56
CA VAL A 64 -4.40 1.27 -24.35
C VAL A 64 -3.46 2.28 -23.73
N GLN A 65 -3.66 2.56 -22.44
CA GLN A 65 -2.70 3.30 -21.62
C GLN A 65 -2.11 2.37 -20.57
N ASN A 66 -0.78 2.39 -20.48
CA ASN A 66 -0.02 1.60 -19.53
C ASN A 66 0.18 2.38 -18.24
N ILE A 67 -0.39 1.91 -17.13
CA ILE A 67 -0.24 2.50 -15.80
C ILE A 67 0.97 1.87 -15.11
N PRO A 68 2.00 2.63 -14.73
CA PRO A 68 3.17 2.07 -14.06
C PRO A 68 2.86 1.73 -12.61
N ILE A 69 3.06 0.47 -12.23
CA ILE A 69 2.91 -0.03 -10.86
C ILE A 69 4.30 -0.44 -10.34
N SER A 70 4.81 0.32 -9.39
CA SER A 70 6.17 0.13 -8.84
C SER A 70 6.13 -0.62 -7.51
N ASN A 71 6.71 -1.80 -7.47
CA ASN A 71 6.90 -2.59 -6.26
C ASN A 71 8.22 -2.20 -5.58
N VAL A 72 8.12 -1.39 -4.53
CA VAL A 72 9.27 -0.95 -3.71
C VAL A 72 9.56 -1.87 -2.53
N SER A 73 8.84 -2.99 -2.41
CA SER A 73 9.00 -3.94 -1.31
C SER A 73 10.04 -5.02 -1.61
N SER A 74 10.40 -5.80 -0.60
CA SER A 74 11.31 -6.95 -0.72
C SER A 74 10.59 -8.27 -1.06
N GLN A 75 9.31 -8.21 -1.47
CA GLN A 75 8.50 -9.38 -1.81
C GLN A 75 7.80 -9.16 -3.15
N ASN A 76 7.49 -10.23 -3.87
CA ASN A 76 6.68 -10.14 -5.08
C ASN A 76 5.23 -9.78 -4.72
N TRP A 77 4.58 -8.99 -5.58
CA TRP A 77 3.17 -8.64 -5.43
C TRP A 77 2.32 -9.43 -6.40
N GLN A 78 1.18 -9.92 -5.91
CA GLN A 78 0.04 -10.35 -6.71
C GLN A 78 -1.10 -9.39 -6.40
N LEU A 79 -1.48 -8.58 -7.39
CA LEU A 79 -2.47 -7.52 -7.26
C LEU A 79 -3.76 -7.93 -7.97
N GLU A 80 -4.90 -7.65 -7.34
CA GLU A 80 -6.21 -7.70 -7.96
C GLU A 80 -6.57 -6.30 -8.49
N ALA A 81 -7.03 -6.23 -9.72
CA ALA A 81 -7.48 -5.00 -10.35
C ALA A 81 -8.99 -5.05 -10.59
N ILE A 82 -9.69 -4.05 -10.05
CA ILE A 82 -11.12 -3.85 -10.23
C ILE A 82 -11.30 -2.70 -11.23
N VAL A 83 -11.87 -3.01 -12.39
CA VAL A 83 -12.16 -2.02 -13.44
C VAL A 83 -13.66 -1.78 -13.48
N GLU A 84 -14.08 -0.56 -13.16
CA GLU A 84 -15.47 -0.13 -13.18
C GLU A 84 -15.68 0.95 -14.26
N GLY A 85 -16.88 0.98 -14.85
CA GLY A 85 -17.23 1.93 -15.92
C GLY A 85 -17.38 1.26 -17.29
N GLN A 86 -18.17 1.89 -18.16
CA GLN A 86 -18.46 1.35 -19.50
C GLN A 86 -17.29 1.59 -20.46
N GLY A 87 -16.98 0.58 -21.28
CA GLY A 87 -15.94 0.67 -22.31
C GLY A 87 -14.50 0.53 -21.79
N PHE A 88 -14.29 0.32 -20.49
CA PHE A 88 -12.96 0.08 -19.92
C PHE A 88 -12.70 -1.41 -19.70
N TYR A 89 -11.48 -1.84 -19.99
CA TYR A 89 -11.05 -3.23 -19.90
C TYR A 89 -9.59 -3.32 -19.44
N GLY A 90 -9.29 -4.32 -18.61
CA GLY A 90 -7.92 -4.61 -18.20
C GLY A 90 -7.81 -6.00 -17.56
N PRO A 91 -6.59 -6.52 -17.33
CA PRO A 91 -6.38 -7.75 -16.58
C PRO A 91 -6.95 -7.62 -15.16
N SER A 92 -7.57 -8.68 -14.63
CA SER A 92 -8.06 -8.69 -13.24
C SER A 92 -6.97 -9.02 -12.22
N ILE A 93 -5.87 -9.60 -12.67
CA ILE A 93 -4.72 -9.96 -11.84
C ILE A 93 -3.45 -9.44 -12.51
N MET A 94 -2.53 -8.92 -11.70
CA MET A 94 -1.22 -8.48 -12.12
C MET A 94 -0.14 -8.96 -11.15
N GLU A 95 0.98 -9.43 -11.68
CA GLU A 95 2.17 -9.74 -10.89
C GLU A 95 3.21 -8.64 -11.06
N VAL A 96 3.84 -8.24 -9.96
CA VAL A 96 4.93 -7.26 -9.96
C VAL A 96 6.08 -7.83 -9.13
N GLY A 97 7.21 -8.10 -9.78
CA GLY A 97 8.39 -8.63 -9.12
C GLY A 97 8.94 -7.67 -8.06
N LEU A 98 9.69 -8.20 -7.10
CA LEU A 98 10.37 -7.41 -6.06
C LEU A 98 11.27 -6.34 -6.69
N GLY A 99 11.14 -5.09 -6.25
CA GLY A 99 11.93 -3.97 -6.80
C GLY A 99 11.61 -3.59 -8.25
N GLU A 100 10.63 -4.24 -8.90
CA GLU A 100 10.30 -4.01 -10.30
C GLU A 100 9.17 -2.98 -10.47
N THR A 101 9.09 -2.42 -11.68
CA THR A 101 7.91 -1.68 -12.14
C THR A 101 7.29 -2.41 -13.31
N ALA A 102 6.04 -2.84 -13.15
CA ALA A 102 5.27 -3.47 -14.21
C ALA A 102 4.23 -2.49 -14.76
N LEU A 103 3.78 -2.71 -16.00
CA LEU A 103 2.86 -1.82 -16.71
C LEU A 103 1.48 -2.46 -16.80
N TYR A 104 0.50 -1.90 -16.10
CA TYR A 104 -0.89 -2.35 -16.15
C TYR A 104 -1.57 -1.81 -17.42
N PRO A 105 -2.01 -2.65 -18.36
CA PRO A 105 -2.59 -2.19 -19.61
C PRO A 105 -4.10 -1.92 -19.44
N LEU A 106 -4.47 -0.66 -19.17
CA LEU A 106 -5.86 -0.23 -19.15
C LEU A 106 -6.29 0.18 -20.56
N MET A 107 -7.27 -0.54 -21.11
CA MET A 107 -7.84 -0.26 -22.42
C MET A 107 -9.16 0.50 -22.27
N PHE A 108 -9.32 1.54 -23.08
CA PHE A 108 -10.62 2.14 -23.36
C PHE A 108 -11.04 1.81 -24.78
N LYS A 109 -12.24 1.25 -24.93
CA LYS A 109 -12.90 0.97 -26.21
C LYS A 109 -14.29 1.60 -26.19
N PRO A 110 -14.51 2.69 -26.96
CA PRO A 110 -15.81 3.34 -27.04
C PRO A 110 -16.89 2.35 -27.48
N VAL A 111 -18.00 2.32 -26.73
CA VAL A 111 -19.20 1.57 -27.12
C VAL A 111 -19.94 2.40 -28.17
N ALA A 112 -20.45 1.75 -29.22
CA ALA A 112 -21.26 2.45 -30.20
C ALA A 112 -22.66 2.70 -29.62
N GLU A 113 -23.05 3.97 -29.46
CA GLU A 113 -24.45 4.33 -29.40
C GLU A 113 -24.99 4.40 -30.85
N CYS A 114 -25.99 3.57 -31.14
CA CYS A 114 -26.80 3.64 -32.36
C CYS A 114 -28.08 4.41 -32.07
#